data_AF-A0A5Q4BA61-F1
#
_entry.id   AF-A0A5Q4BA61-F1
#
_cell.length_a   1.000
_cell.length_b   1.000
_cell.length_c   1.000
_cell.angle_alpha   90.00
_cell.angle_beta   90.00
_cell.angle_gamma   90.00
#
_symmetry.space_group_name_H-M   'P 1'
#
loop_
_entity.id
_entity.type
_entity.pdbx_description
1 polymer ?
#
loop_
_entity_poly.entity_id
_entity_poly.type
_entity_poly.pdbx_seq_one_letter_code
_entity_poly.pdbx_strand_id
1 'polypeptide(L)'
;DDNKLELHVPQQFTTARPAIRFSHDVHDFSIKEHNTAKHLPTATDKASVQPGVINFYHLGARQDAPLTLEDLLCSDEPGISLHVVSFNDATLVGLLFSHVLFGAAGMQALVEAWSQVLAGREVEVPAIHGARKDILDDVGVDTDPEKEPFLLDPRQLKGFRRFRFDLRFLWDIVRRPDIESKILCLPADFVAGLRARAMADLHAMDEKGLGTEEAPFVSEGDVLTAWWTRLVCVARGSNRPVTVLNAVDITGRLKSVFAPGKLYVQNFALGTWTLLSAAEVMKAPLGYVARCFRYDIQTQTTPSQIMAFMRRLRSCGRCRTQPLFGDTNSLLIIFTNWARCKFFDCIDFSPAVIPRVSEPVASAASDASDAAAAAATGTTGTTGVNGDIQPAADSITPNGAGDPEKSKASNNASIAEALSRPPPGKIAYHHSLARTRSILSRNVFTILGKDLNGNYWVSALAHPECWDQLEKEVAISSMDELRRLNPQPMN
;
A
#
# COMPACT_ATOMS: atom_id res chain seq x y z
N ASP A 1 -9.26 24.24 -28.80
CA ASP A 1 -9.18 25.70 -29.09
C ASP A 1 -8.61 26.59 -27.98
N ASP A 2 -8.30 26.07 -26.78
CA ASP A 2 -7.76 26.89 -25.66
C ASP A 2 -6.35 26.52 -25.17
N ASN A 3 -5.60 25.63 -25.85
CA ASN A 3 -4.36 25.01 -25.36
C ASN A 3 -4.51 24.36 -23.95
N LYS A 4 -5.71 23.83 -23.66
CA LYS A 4 -6.03 23.12 -22.42
C LYS A 4 -6.27 21.64 -22.71
N LEU A 5 -6.11 20.81 -21.67
CA LEU A 5 -6.47 19.40 -21.71
C LEU A 5 -7.99 19.27 -21.66
N GLU A 6 -8.55 18.47 -22.56
CA GLU A 6 -9.97 18.17 -22.65
C GLU A 6 -10.20 16.66 -22.45
N LEU A 7 -11.30 16.29 -21.80
CA LEU A 7 -11.72 14.90 -21.64
C LEU A 7 -12.91 14.62 -22.55
N HIS A 8 -12.71 13.76 -23.54
CA HIS A 8 -13.75 13.36 -24.49
C HIS A 8 -14.37 12.02 -24.08
N VAL A 9 -15.50 12.08 -23.39
CA VAL A 9 -16.23 10.87 -22.97
C VAL A 9 -17.29 10.54 -24.01
N PRO A 10 -17.33 9.31 -24.58
CA PRO A 10 -18.36 8.94 -25.53
C PRO A 10 -19.73 8.90 -24.84
N GLN A 11 -20.78 9.26 -25.59
CA GLN A 11 -22.16 9.20 -25.06
C GLN A 11 -22.59 7.76 -24.71
N GLN A 12 -22.04 6.78 -25.43
CA GLN A 12 -22.23 5.35 -25.20
C GLN A 12 -20.90 4.63 -25.35
N PHE A 13 -20.63 3.68 -24.45
CA PHE A 13 -19.46 2.82 -24.56
C PHE A 13 -19.74 1.69 -25.55
N THR A 14 -18.74 1.38 -26.38
CA THR A 14 -18.80 0.30 -27.38
C THR A 14 -17.59 -0.60 -27.23
N THR A 15 -17.53 -1.73 -27.93
CA THR A 15 -16.33 -2.59 -27.95
C THR A 15 -15.09 -1.84 -28.45
N ALA A 16 -15.25 -0.90 -29.40
CA ALA A 16 -14.16 -0.07 -29.91
C ALA A 16 -13.74 1.04 -28.93
N ARG A 17 -14.71 1.60 -28.19
CA ARG A 17 -14.50 2.65 -27.18
C ARG A 17 -15.09 2.22 -25.83
N PRO A 18 -14.45 1.27 -25.14
CA PRO A 18 -15.00 0.69 -23.91
C PRO A 18 -14.88 1.66 -22.74
N ALA A 19 -15.68 1.45 -21.68
CA ALA A 19 -15.53 2.20 -20.44
C ALA A 19 -14.23 1.85 -19.69
N ILE A 20 -13.80 0.60 -19.82
CA ILE A 20 -12.62 0.02 -19.19
C ILE A 20 -11.89 -0.81 -20.24
N ARG A 21 -10.59 -0.58 -20.41
CA ARG A 21 -9.74 -1.45 -21.24
C ARG A 21 -9.41 -2.71 -20.44
N PHE A 22 -9.83 -3.88 -20.92
CA PHE A 22 -9.54 -5.16 -20.26
C PHE A 22 -8.42 -5.92 -20.98
N SER A 23 -7.58 -6.61 -20.20
CA SER A 23 -6.54 -7.53 -20.69
C SER A 23 -6.29 -8.62 -19.64
N HIS A 24 -5.90 -9.81 -20.09
CA HIS A 24 -5.68 -10.97 -19.22
C HIS A 24 -4.54 -11.84 -19.75
N ASP A 25 -3.55 -12.07 -18.89
CA ASP A 25 -2.46 -13.02 -19.13
C ASP A 25 -2.62 -14.25 -18.23
N VAL A 26 -2.31 -15.43 -18.77
CA VAL A 26 -2.38 -16.70 -18.04
C VAL A 26 -1.02 -17.39 -18.10
N HIS A 27 -0.54 -17.80 -16.92
CA HIS A 27 0.66 -18.58 -16.72
C HIS A 27 0.31 -19.93 -16.08
N ASP A 28 0.87 -20.99 -16.62
CA ASP A 28 0.70 -22.38 -16.20
C ASP A 28 1.73 -22.83 -15.15
N PHE A 29 2.36 -21.87 -14.47
CA PHE A 29 3.37 -22.09 -13.42
C PHE A 29 3.07 -21.28 -12.16
N SER A 30 3.79 -21.55 -11.07
CA SER A 30 3.63 -20.81 -9.80
C SER A 30 4.14 -19.37 -9.90
N ILE A 31 3.52 -18.44 -9.19
CA ILE A 31 4.03 -17.06 -9.04
C ILE A 31 5.47 -17.02 -8.49
N LYS A 32 5.89 -18.05 -7.73
CA LYS A 32 7.26 -18.18 -7.20
C LYS A 32 8.30 -18.47 -8.30
N GLU A 33 7.88 -18.97 -9.44
CA GLU A 33 8.75 -19.24 -10.60
C GLU A 33 8.88 -18.01 -11.51
N HIS A 34 7.95 -17.05 -11.43
CA HIS A 34 7.97 -15.84 -12.25
C HIS A 34 9.15 -14.93 -11.87
N ASN A 35 9.93 -14.49 -12.87
CA ASN A 35 11.15 -13.68 -12.67
C ASN A 35 10.96 -12.44 -11.78
N THR A 36 9.87 -11.70 -11.98
CA THR A 36 9.57 -10.47 -11.21
C THR A 36 8.60 -10.70 -10.06
N ALA A 37 7.45 -11.34 -10.30
CA ALA A 37 6.38 -11.51 -9.32
C ALA A 37 6.78 -12.32 -8.07
N LYS A 38 7.77 -13.22 -8.16
CA LYS A 38 8.32 -13.94 -6.98
C LYS A 38 8.92 -13.03 -5.91
N HIS A 39 9.23 -11.78 -6.27
CA HIS A 39 9.80 -10.77 -5.37
C HIS A 39 8.75 -9.81 -4.81
N LEU A 40 7.47 -10.02 -5.08
CA LEU A 40 6.40 -9.20 -4.51
C LEU A 40 6.48 -9.19 -2.97
N PRO A 41 6.19 -8.06 -2.33
CA PRO A 41 6.25 -7.97 -0.89
C PRO A 41 5.33 -8.96 -0.18
N THR A 42 5.81 -9.53 0.92
CA THR A 42 5.08 -10.51 1.76
C THR A 42 5.07 -10.07 3.21
N ALA A 43 4.03 -10.44 3.97
CA ALA A 43 3.98 -10.14 5.40
C ALA A 43 5.20 -10.75 6.12
N THR A 44 5.69 -10.05 7.15
CA THR A 44 6.84 -10.46 7.95
C THR A 44 6.54 -10.28 9.44
N ASP A 45 7.07 -11.18 10.27
CA ASP A 45 6.88 -11.13 11.74
C ASP A 45 7.55 -9.92 12.40
N LYS A 46 8.54 -9.33 11.73
CA LYS A 46 9.26 -8.12 12.17
C LYS A 46 9.09 -7.01 11.15
N ALA A 47 9.28 -5.77 11.60
CA ALA A 47 9.34 -4.64 10.68
C ALA A 47 10.41 -4.90 9.60
N SER A 48 10.05 -4.71 8.33
CA SER A 48 10.93 -5.02 7.21
C SER A 48 10.84 -3.99 6.09
N VAL A 49 11.97 -3.77 5.43
CA VAL A 49 12.08 -2.97 4.20
C VAL A 49 12.09 -3.93 3.02
N GLN A 50 11.17 -3.75 2.09
CA GLN A 50 10.93 -4.65 0.96
C GLN A 50 11.05 -3.92 -0.37
N PRO A 51 11.23 -4.65 -1.50
CA PRO A 51 11.36 -4.05 -2.81
C PRO A 51 10.23 -3.04 -3.12
N GLY A 52 10.61 -1.90 -3.67
CA GLY A 52 9.66 -0.83 -4.01
C GLY A 52 8.73 -1.19 -5.15
N VAL A 53 7.58 -0.50 -5.16
CA VAL A 53 6.51 -0.65 -6.16
C VAL A 53 6.99 -0.50 -7.61
N ILE A 54 8.05 0.28 -7.84
CA ILE A 54 8.59 0.51 -9.18
C ILE A 54 9.13 -0.76 -9.85
N ASN A 55 9.55 -1.75 -9.06
CA ASN A 55 10.08 -3.01 -9.59
C ASN A 55 8.99 -3.91 -10.19
N PHE A 56 7.71 -3.60 -9.93
CA PHE A 56 6.56 -4.42 -10.29
C PHE A 56 5.65 -3.79 -11.35
N TYR A 57 6.11 -2.70 -11.94
CA TYR A 57 5.32 -1.86 -12.85
C TYR A 57 4.66 -2.63 -14.01
N HIS A 58 5.40 -3.59 -14.57
CA HIS A 58 4.96 -4.39 -15.71
C HIS A 58 4.00 -5.53 -15.33
N LEU A 59 3.80 -5.81 -14.04
CA LEU A 59 2.87 -6.84 -13.59
C LEU A 59 1.42 -6.34 -13.54
N GLY A 60 1.22 -5.04 -13.31
CA GLY A 60 -0.09 -4.43 -13.07
C GLY A 60 -0.72 -3.76 -14.29
N ALA A 61 -0.13 -3.88 -15.47
CA ALA A 61 -0.62 -3.26 -16.69
C ALA A 61 -0.15 -4.03 -17.93
N ARG A 62 -0.99 -4.05 -18.97
CA ARG A 62 -0.62 -4.55 -20.30
C ARG A 62 0.64 -3.85 -20.83
N GLN A 63 1.38 -4.55 -21.68
CA GLN A 63 2.69 -4.12 -22.18
C GLN A 63 2.65 -2.79 -22.95
N ASP A 64 1.52 -2.48 -23.61
CA ASP A 64 1.26 -1.27 -24.40
C ASP A 64 0.36 -0.24 -23.67
N ALA A 65 0.28 -0.32 -22.35
CA ALA A 65 -0.45 0.67 -21.56
C ALA A 65 0.26 2.05 -21.59
N PRO A 66 -0.48 3.17 -21.75
CA PRO A 66 0.08 4.52 -21.72
C PRO A 66 0.99 4.77 -20.52
N LEU A 67 2.15 5.41 -20.72
CA LEU A 67 3.14 5.71 -19.68
C LEU A 67 3.20 7.20 -19.36
N THR A 68 2.96 8.02 -20.38
CA THR A 68 3.11 9.47 -20.35
C THR A 68 1.78 10.17 -20.64
N LEU A 69 1.75 11.48 -20.37
CA LEU A 69 0.63 12.30 -20.79
C LEU A 69 0.49 12.32 -22.32
N GLU A 70 1.61 12.31 -23.05
CA GLU A 70 1.59 12.28 -24.52
C GLU A 70 0.92 11.00 -25.04
N ASP A 71 1.23 9.85 -24.45
CA ASP A 71 0.59 8.58 -24.82
C ASP A 71 -0.93 8.65 -24.63
N LEU A 72 -1.41 9.29 -23.56
CA LEU A 72 -2.84 9.50 -23.30
C LEU A 72 -3.47 10.52 -24.25
N LEU A 73 -2.71 11.52 -24.71
CA LEU A 73 -3.19 12.53 -25.65
C LEU A 73 -3.26 12.00 -27.08
N CYS A 74 -2.36 11.10 -27.45
CA CYS A 74 -2.27 10.51 -28.79
C CYS A 74 -3.04 9.19 -28.92
N SER A 75 -3.67 8.69 -27.85
CA SER A 75 -4.47 7.46 -27.87
C SER A 75 -5.92 7.73 -27.49
N ASP A 76 -6.85 6.90 -27.97
CA ASP A 76 -8.25 6.87 -27.53
C ASP A 76 -8.43 5.87 -26.38
N GLU A 77 -7.47 5.83 -25.44
CA GLU A 77 -7.54 4.93 -24.29
C GLU A 77 -8.57 5.42 -23.26
N PRO A 78 -9.39 4.52 -22.69
CA PRO A 78 -10.29 4.89 -21.62
C PRO A 78 -9.52 5.29 -20.37
N GLY A 79 -10.17 6.12 -19.54
CA GLY A 79 -9.56 6.60 -18.30
C GLY A 79 -9.31 5.52 -17.25
N ILE A 80 -9.74 4.26 -17.48
CA ILE A 80 -9.52 3.09 -16.62
C ILE A 80 -9.11 1.90 -17.49
N SER A 81 -8.09 1.16 -17.05
CA SER A 81 -7.69 -0.14 -17.61
C SER A 81 -7.58 -1.16 -16.49
N LEU A 82 -8.13 -2.34 -16.72
CA LEU A 82 -8.01 -3.53 -15.89
C LEU A 82 -7.09 -4.54 -16.59
N HIS A 83 -6.06 -4.98 -15.88
CA HIS A 83 -5.15 -6.03 -16.31
C HIS A 83 -5.12 -7.13 -15.26
N VAL A 84 -5.38 -8.37 -15.68
CA VAL A 84 -5.36 -9.54 -14.78
C VAL A 84 -4.22 -10.46 -15.22
N VAL A 85 -3.46 -11.00 -14.26
CA VAL A 85 -2.46 -12.04 -14.51
C VAL A 85 -2.77 -13.23 -13.62
N SER A 86 -3.05 -14.38 -14.22
CA SER A 86 -3.36 -15.62 -13.50
C SER A 86 -2.15 -16.56 -13.48
N PHE A 87 -1.78 -17.02 -12.29
CA PHE A 87 -0.84 -18.12 -12.05
C PHE A 87 -1.61 -19.33 -11.51
N ASN A 88 -0.96 -20.48 -11.44
CA ASN A 88 -1.57 -21.66 -10.83
C ASN A 88 -1.94 -21.44 -9.35
N ASP A 89 -1.23 -20.55 -8.64
CA ASP A 89 -1.32 -20.32 -7.19
C ASP A 89 -1.54 -18.88 -6.75
N ALA A 90 -1.73 -17.95 -7.69
CA ALA A 90 -2.02 -16.56 -7.38
C ALA A 90 -2.68 -15.85 -8.56
N THR A 91 -3.35 -14.74 -8.28
CA THR A 91 -3.85 -13.82 -9.30
C THR A 91 -3.40 -12.41 -8.96
N LEU A 92 -2.84 -11.70 -9.94
CA LEU A 92 -2.55 -10.28 -9.85
C LEU A 92 -3.66 -9.51 -10.55
N VAL A 93 -4.14 -8.44 -9.91
CA VAL A 93 -5.18 -7.56 -10.44
C VAL A 93 -4.64 -6.14 -10.45
N GLY A 94 -4.39 -5.62 -11.65
CA GLY A 94 -3.90 -4.28 -11.90
C GLY A 94 -5.01 -3.34 -12.38
N LEU A 95 -5.22 -2.24 -11.66
CA LEU A 95 -6.09 -1.14 -12.06
C LEU A 95 -5.24 0.07 -12.39
N LEU A 96 -5.19 0.44 -13.66
CA LEU A 96 -4.62 1.70 -14.13
C LEU A 96 -5.75 2.70 -14.35
N PHE A 97 -5.63 3.91 -13.80
CA PHE A 97 -6.63 4.95 -13.96
C PHE A 97 -6.03 6.35 -13.97
N SER A 98 -6.72 7.29 -14.60
CA SER A 98 -6.41 8.72 -14.48
C SER A 98 -6.83 9.25 -13.11
N HIS A 99 -5.92 9.90 -12.38
CA HIS A 99 -6.20 10.48 -11.06
C HIS A 99 -7.19 11.68 -11.13
N VAL A 100 -7.58 12.12 -12.33
CA VAL A 100 -8.71 13.04 -12.51
C VAL A 100 -10.04 12.36 -12.17
N LEU A 101 -10.14 11.05 -12.37
CA LEU A 101 -11.38 10.29 -12.12
C LEU A 101 -11.61 10.05 -10.64
N PHE A 102 -10.62 9.53 -9.91
CA PHE A 102 -10.80 9.09 -8.53
C PHE A 102 -9.63 9.50 -7.64
N GLY A 103 -9.94 9.78 -6.38
CA GLY A 103 -8.97 9.67 -5.29
C GLY A 103 -9.01 8.26 -4.68
N ALA A 104 -8.28 8.05 -3.58
CA ALA A 104 -8.27 6.76 -2.88
C ALA A 104 -9.67 6.29 -2.45
N ALA A 105 -10.53 7.19 -1.97
CA ALA A 105 -11.91 6.89 -1.60
C ALA A 105 -12.77 6.49 -2.82
N GLY A 106 -12.59 7.15 -3.97
CA GLY A 106 -13.27 6.78 -5.20
C GLY A 106 -12.83 5.40 -5.72
N MET A 107 -11.53 5.09 -5.60
CA MET A 107 -11.02 3.76 -5.92
C MET A 107 -11.60 2.69 -4.99
N GLN A 108 -11.68 2.98 -3.68
CA GLN A 108 -12.31 2.10 -2.70
C GLN A 108 -13.76 1.79 -3.07
N ALA A 109 -14.55 2.82 -3.41
CA ALA A 109 -15.92 2.64 -3.85
C ALA A 109 -16.04 1.78 -5.13
N LEU A 110 -15.13 1.96 -6.10
CA LEU A 110 -15.10 1.17 -7.32
C LEU A 110 -14.85 -0.32 -7.03
N VAL A 111 -13.81 -0.64 -6.25
CA VAL A 111 -13.44 -2.04 -5.98
C VAL A 111 -14.45 -2.75 -5.07
N GLU A 112 -15.04 -2.04 -4.11
CA GLU A 112 -16.11 -2.58 -3.26
C GLU A 112 -17.37 -2.89 -4.08
N ALA A 113 -17.81 -1.95 -4.93
CA ALA A 113 -18.92 -2.18 -5.84
C ALA A 113 -18.64 -3.34 -6.80
N TRP A 114 -17.40 -3.45 -7.32
CA TRP A 114 -16.99 -4.56 -8.16
C TRP A 114 -17.11 -5.91 -7.43
N SER A 115 -16.63 -6.00 -6.19
CA SER A 115 -16.80 -7.19 -5.34
C SER A 115 -18.27 -7.53 -5.07
N GLN A 116 -19.13 -6.54 -4.84
CA GLN A 116 -20.58 -6.76 -4.68
C GLN A 116 -21.23 -7.32 -5.94
N VAL A 117 -20.93 -6.75 -7.11
CA VAL A 117 -21.44 -7.23 -8.41
C VAL A 117 -20.97 -8.65 -8.70
N LEU A 118 -19.69 -8.96 -8.46
CA LEU A 118 -19.16 -10.32 -8.62
C LEU A 118 -19.87 -11.35 -7.73
N ALA A 119 -20.36 -10.92 -6.56
CA ALA A 119 -21.12 -11.76 -5.65
C ALA A 119 -22.63 -11.81 -5.94
N GLY A 120 -23.09 -11.23 -7.05
CA GLY A 120 -24.51 -11.16 -7.40
C GLY A 120 -25.33 -10.17 -6.55
N ARG A 121 -24.67 -9.25 -5.84
CA ARG A 121 -25.30 -8.26 -4.94
C ARG A 121 -25.33 -6.87 -5.56
N GLU A 122 -25.65 -6.78 -6.84
CA GLU A 122 -25.70 -5.51 -7.58
C GLU A 122 -26.70 -4.50 -6.96
N VAL A 123 -27.76 -5.00 -6.32
CA VAL A 123 -28.75 -4.17 -5.61
C VAL A 123 -28.18 -3.42 -4.40
N GLU A 124 -27.02 -3.84 -3.88
CA GLU A 124 -26.33 -3.18 -2.77
C GLU A 124 -25.42 -2.03 -3.23
N VAL A 125 -25.14 -1.93 -4.53
CA VAL A 125 -24.24 -0.92 -5.09
C VAL A 125 -24.88 0.47 -4.98
N PRO A 126 -24.30 1.40 -4.20
CA PRO A 126 -24.93 2.70 -4.01
C PRO A 126 -24.88 3.57 -5.28
N ALA A 127 -25.89 4.41 -5.46
CA ALA A 127 -25.93 5.34 -6.56
C ALA A 127 -24.83 6.41 -6.46
N ILE A 128 -24.21 6.74 -7.60
CA ILE A 128 -23.22 7.81 -7.67
C ILE A 128 -23.89 9.18 -7.56
N HIS A 129 -23.34 10.04 -6.71
CA HIS A 129 -23.67 11.45 -6.61
C HIS A 129 -22.64 12.30 -7.37
N GLY A 130 -23.09 13.39 -8.01
CA GLY A 130 -22.19 14.27 -8.75
C GLY A 130 -21.90 13.88 -10.20
N ALA A 131 -22.46 12.79 -10.72
CA ALA A 131 -22.17 12.30 -12.08
C ALA A 131 -22.74 13.17 -13.23
N ARG A 132 -23.72 14.04 -12.95
CA ARG A 132 -24.40 14.89 -13.95
C ARG A 132 -24.37 16.38 -13.59
N LYS A 133 -24.41 16.70 -12.31
CA LYS A 133 -24.28 18.05 -11.77
C LYS A 133 -23.16 18.02 -10.73
N ASP A 134 -22.19 18.92 -10.85
CA ASP A 134 -21.15 19.06 -9.84
C ASP A 134 -21.77 19.54 -8.52
N ILE A 135 -21.67 18.72 -7.48
CA ILE A 135 -22.21 19.01 -6.15
C ILE A 135 -21.31 19.94 -5.34
N LEU A 136 -20.08 20.16 -5.82
CA LEU A 136 -19.11 21.06 -5.21
C LEU A 136 -19.14 22.47 -5.82
N ASP A 137 -19.97 22.71 -6.83
CA ASP A 137 -19.96 23.98 -7.55
C ASP A 137 -20.29 25.17 -6.62
N ASP A 138 -21.24 24.97 -5.72
CA ASP A 138 -21.69 25.95 -4.71
C ASP A 138 -20.86 25.89 -3.40
N VAL A 139 -19.82 25.07 -3.35
CA VAL A 139 -19.01 24.86 -2.14
C VAL A 139 -17.78 25.77 -2.15
N GLY A 140 -17.73 26.68 -1.18
CA GLY A 140 -16.64 27.62 -0.98
C GLY A 140 -16.65 28.67 -2.07
N VAL A 141 -17.72 29.44 -2.16
CA VAL A 141 -17.94 30.47 -3.19
C VAL A 141 -17.90 31.87 -2.60
N ASP A 142 -17.58 32.87 -3.43
CA ASP A 142 -17.47 34.26 -2.96
C ASP A 142 -18.81 34.88 -2.54
N THR A 143 -19.92 34.20 -2.77
CA THR A 143 -21.26 34.62 -2.31
C THR A 143 -21.62 34.07 -0.92
N ASP A 144 -20.76 33.25 -0.31
CA ASP A 144 -21.00 32.71 1.03
C ASP A 144 -21.15 33.86 2.06
N PRO A 145 -22.19 33.83 2.91
CA PRO A 145 -22.50 34.93 3.84
C PRO A 145 -21.44 35.09 4.94
N GLU A 146 -20.85 34.00 5.41
CA GLU A 146 -19.76 34.00 6.38
C GLU A 146 -18.45 33.55 5.74
N LYS A 147 -17.43 34.43 5.79
CA LYS A 147 -16.12 34.18 5.17
C LYS A 147 -15.02 34.17 6.22
N GLU A 148 -14.84 33.02 6.86
CA GLU A 148 -13.65 32.80 7.67
C GLU A 148 -12.39 32.89 6.78
N PRO A 149 -11.32 33.62 7.18
CA PRO A 149 -10.05 33.56 6.48
C PRO A 149 -9.43 32.17 6.62
N PHE A 150 -8.75 31.70 5.56
CA PHE A 150 -8.04 30.43 5.65
C PHE A 150 -6.86 30.56 6.61
N LEU A 151 -6.76 29.66 7.59
CA LEU A 151 -5.81 29.72 8.71
C LEU A 151 -4.37 29.98 8.27
N LEU A 152 -3.94 29.34 7.18
CA LEU A 152 -2.55 29.38 6.72
C LEU A 152 -2.26 30.48 5.70
N ASP A 153 -3.21 31.34 5.36
CA ASP A 153 -3.00 32.43 4.41
C ASP A 153 -1.74 33.29 4.70
N PRO A 154 -1.42 33.65 5.96
CA PRO A 154 -0.20 34.38 6.28
C PRO A 154 1.10 33.62 5.98
N ARG A 155 1.04 32.28 5.94
CA ARG A 155 2.17 31.39 5.67
C ARG A 155 2.25 30.95 4.21
N GLN A 156 1.38 31.45 3.35
CA GLN A 156 1.40 31.10 1.94
C GLN A 156 2.67 31.61 1.24
N LEU A 157 3.32 30.73 0.49
CA LEU A 157 4.46 31.08 -0.36
C LEU A 157 3.96 31.73 -1.65
N LYS A 158 4.12 33.06 -1.75
CA LYS A 158 3.79 33.87 -2.95
C LYS A 158 4.99 34.70 -3.43
N GLY A 159 4.96 35.10 -4.70
CA GLY A 159 5.94 36.02 -5.30
C GLY A 159 7.39 35.58 -5.04
N PHE A 160 8.21 36.49 -4.52
CA PHE A 160 9.63 36.23 -4.27
C PHE A 160 9.88 35.10 -3.24
N ARG A 161 9.01 34.92 -2.24
CA ARG A 161 9.11 33.80 -1.28
C ARG A 161 8.96 32.45 -2.00
N ARG A 162 8.01 32.37 -2.94
CA ARG A 162 7.80 31.18 -3.76
C ARG A 162 9.01 30.90 -4.66
N PHE A 163 9.49 31.93 -5.36
CA PHE A 163 10.68 31.81 -6.20
C PHE A 163 11.91 31.28 -5.43
N ARG A 164 12.16 31.78 -4.22
CA ARG A 164 13.25 31.29 -3.36
C ARG A 164 13.08 29.82 -2.98
N PHE A 165 11.86 29.40 -2.66
CA PHE A 165 11.56 28.00 -2.39
C PHE A 165 11.84 27.12 -3.61
N ASP A 166 11.34 27.52 -4.79
CA ASP A 166 11.52 26.74 -6.02
C ASP A 166 13.00 26.63 -6.40
N LEU A 167 13.78 27.71 -6.31
CA LEU A 167 15.23 27.68 -6.57
C LEU A 167 15.95 26.73 -5.62
N ARG A 168 15.60 26.76 -4.33
CA ARG A 168 16.19 25.88 -3.31
C ARG A 168 15.77 24.42 -3.52
N PHE A 169 14.53 24.20 -3.93
CA PHE A 169 14.01 22.87 -4.24
C PHE A 169 14.72 22.27 -5.45
N LEU A 170 14.90 23.05 -6.53
CA LEU A 170 15.68 22.66 -7.70
C LEU A 170 17.15 22.39 -7.34
N TRP A 171 17.75 23.22 -6.49
CA TRP A 171 19.11 22.97 -5.99
C TRP A 171 19.23 21.65 -5.23
N ASP A 172 18.25 21.29 -4.40
CA ASP A 172 18.25 20.01 -3.68
C ASP A 172 18.01 18.82 -4.64
N ILE A 173 17.23 19.00 -5.70
CA ILE A 173 17.09 18.00 -6.78
C ILE A 173 18.44 17.74 -7.45
N VAL A 174 19.14 18.80 -7.87
CA VAL A 174 20.42 18.68 -8.57
C VAL A 174 21.51 18.08 -7.66
N ARG A 175 21.55 18.48 -6.39
CA ARG A 175 22.58 18.03 -5.45
C ARG A 175 22.37 16.60 -4.96
N ARG A 176 21.13 16.12 -4.91
CA ARG A 176 20.78 14.82 -4.34
C ARG A 176 19.75 14.10 -5.21
N PRO A 177 20.04 13.80 -6.48
CA PRO A 177 19.04 13.35 -7.43
C PRO A 177 18.35 12.05 -6.99
N ASP A 178 19.08 11.18 -6.28
CA ASP A 178 18.67 9.83 -5.94
C ASP A 178 17.51 9.80 -4.95
N ILE A 179 16.47 9.08 -5.35
CA ILE A 179 15.26 8.77 -4.57
C ILE A 179 14.96 7.30 -4.80
N GLU A 180 14.85 6.56 -3.71
CA GLU A 180 14.49 5.16 -3.74
C GLU A 180 13.02 4.97 -3.35
N SER A 181 12.42 3.95 -3.96
CA SER A 181 11.10 3.46 -3.59
C SER A 181 11.26 2.17 -2.80
N LYS A 182 10.62 2.08 -1.64
CA LYS A 182 10.52 0.85 -0.85
C LYS A 182 9.11 0.67 -0.32
N ILE A 183 8.82 -0.58 0.05
CA ILE A 183 7.63 -0.96 0.79
C ILE A 183 8.04 -1.32 2.20
N LEU A 184 7.26 -0.89 3.20
CA LEU A 184 7.43 -1.31 4.58
C LEU A 184 6.29 -2.24 4.96
N CYS A 185 6.64 -3.39 5.55
CA CYS A 185 5.72 -4.21 6.32
C CYS A 185 6.01 -3.94 7.79
N LEU A 186 5.05 -3.36 8.50
CA LEU A 186 5.15 -3.01 9.92
C LEU A 186 4.16 -3.88 10.71
N PRO A 187 4.63 -4.84 11.53
CA PRO A 187 3.75 -5.70 12.31
C PRO A 187 2.81 -4.93 13.24
N ALA A 188 1.67 -5.53 13.56
CA ALA A 188 0.66 -4.94 14.43
C ALA A 188 1.25 -4.47 15.78
N ASP A 189 2.06 -5.32 16.42
CA ASP A 189 2.69 -5.04 17.72
C ASP A 189 3.69 -3.89 17.65
N PHE A 190 4.43 -3.76 16.55
CA PHE A 190 5.36 -2.64 16.34
C PHE A 190 4.62 -1.30 16.33
N VAL A 191 3.52 -1.22 15.58
CA VAL A 191 2.71 0.01 15.50
C VAL A 191 1.95 0.27 16.80
N ALA A 192 1.45 -0.78 17.45
CA ALA A 192 0.84 -0.67 18.78
C ALA A 192 1.84 -0.13 19.81
N GLY A 193 3.10 -0.59 19.79
CA GLY A 193 4.18 -0.09 20.64
C GLY A 193 4.54 1.37 20.36
N LEU A 194 4.58 1.79 19.10
CA LEU A 194 4.73 3.20 18.72
C LEU A 194 3.60 4.06 19.29
N ARG A 195 2.35 3.59 19.13
CA ARG A 195 1.17 4.30 19.64
C ARG A 195 1.16 4.37 21.17
N ALA A 196 1.50 3.28 21.85
CA ALA A 196 1.57 3.25 23.31
C ALA A 196 2.60 4.25 23.84
N ARG A 197 3.78 4.34 23.21
CA ARG A 197 4.79 5.37 23.54
C ARG A 197 4.25 6.78 23.33
N ALA A 198 3.60 7.04 22.19
CA ALA A 198 3.03 8.35 21.90
C ALA A 198 1.93 8.76 22.89
N MET A 199 1.08 7.82 23.33
CA MET A 199 0.07 8.08 24.35
C MET A 199 0.69 8.33 25.72
N ALA A 200 1.69 7.55 26.12
CA ALA A 200 2.43 7.75 27.37
C ALA A 200 3.12 9.12 27.44
N ASP A 201 3.73 9.56 26.33
CA ASP A 201 4.30 10.89 26.19
C ASP A 201 3.25 11.99 26.46
N LEU A 202 2.04 11.83 25.93
CA LEU A 202 0.97 12.81 26.11
C LEU A 202 0.44 12.85 27.54
N HIS A 203 0.21 11.69 28.16
CA HIS A 203 -0.19 11.63 29.57
C HIS A 203 0.84 12.31 30.49
N ALA A 204 2.14 12.06 30.26
CA ALA A 204 3.21 12.69 31.03
C ALA A 204 3.31 14.22 30.80
N MET A 205 2.81 14.73 29.68
CA MET A 205 2.73 16.17 29.42
C MET A 205 1.52 16.81 30.10
N ASP A 206 0.38 16.12 30.12
CA ASP A 206 -0.83 16.59 30.80
C ASP A 206 -0.61 16.67 32.31
N GLU A 207 0.04 15.68 32.91
CA GLU A 207 0.45 15.69 34.32
C GLU A 207 1.34 16.89 34.68
N LYS A 208 2.12 17.41 33.71
CA LYS A 208 2.98 18.59 33.87
C LYS A 208 2.26 19.91 33.59
N GLY A 209 0.95 19.89 33.36
CA GLY A 209 0.15 21.07 33.03
C GLY A 209 0.45 21.64 31.63
N LEU A 210 1.10 20.86 30.76
CA LEU A 210 1.39 21.20 29.36
C LEU A 210 0.35 20.56 28.40
N GLY A 211 -0.72 20.03 28.98
CA GLY A 211 -1.84 19.37 28.32
C GLY A 211 -2.97 20.32 27.91
N THR A 212 -3.98 19.75 27.27
CA THR A 212 -5.26 20.40 26.98
C THR A 212 -6.34 19.87 27.93
N GLU A 213 -7.48 20.56 28.06
CA GLU A 213 -8.61 20.09 28.89
C GLU A 213 -9.24 18.78 28.34
N GLU A 214 -9.09 18.49 27.05
CA GLU A 214 -9.54 17.24 26.44
C GLU A 214 -8.53 16.09 26.65
N ALA A 215 -9.06 14.88 26.85
CA ALA A 215 -8.24 13.68 26.96
C ALA A 215 -7.36 13.50 25.72
N PRO A 216 -6.04 13.25 25.88
CA PRO A 216 -5.11 13.20 24.78
C PRO A 216 -5.44 12.02 23.86
N PHE A 217 -5.61 12.27 22.56
CA PHE A 217 -5.84 11.22 21.58
C PHE A 217 -5.05 11.46 20.29
N VAL A 218 -4.29 10.43 19.89
CA VAL A 218 -3.63 10.35 18.59
C VAL A 218 -3.98 9.04 17.89
N SER A 219 -4.09 9.07 16.57
CA SER A 219 -4.33 7.87 15.75
C SER A 219 -3.01 7.20 15.40
N GLU A 220 -3.06 5.95 14.98
CA GLU A 220 -1.91 5.25 14.39
C GLU A 220 -1.35 6.01 13.17
N GLY A 221 -2.22 6.65 12.38
CA GLY A 221 -1.79 7.50 11.26
C GLY A 221 -1.00 8.73 11.69
N ASP A 222 -1.42 9.40 12.78
CA ASP A 222 -0.69 10.54 13.34
C ASP A 222 0.69 10.12 13.87
N VAL A 223 0.73 8.96 14.53
CA VAL A 223 1.96 8.39 15.11
C VAL A 223 2.94 7.95 14.02
N LEU A 224 2.48 7.24 12.98
CA LEU A 224 3.32 6.86 11.85
C LEU A 224 3.84 8.08 11.09
N THR A 225 3.02 9.12 10.95
CA THR A 225 3.42 10.39 10.34
C THR A 225 4.53 11.08 11.15
N ALA A 226 4.38 11.14 12.47
CA ALA A 226 5.39 11.69 13.37
C ALA A 226 6.68 10.89 13.39
N TRP A 227 6.58 9.57 13.46
CA TRP A 227 7.72 8.67 13.42
C TRP A 227 8.53 8.84 12.13
N TRP A 228 7.87 8.78 10.97
CA TRP A 228 8.54 8.97 9.69
C TRP A 228 9.12 10.37 9.51
N THR A 229 8.38 11.41 9.93
CA THR A 229 8.87 12.80 9.86
C THR A 229 10.15 12.97 10.69
N ARG A 230 10.22 12.37 11.88
CA ARG A 230 11.42 12.36 12.72
C ARG A 230 12.57 11.63 12.05
N LEU A 231 12.32 10.45 11.50
CA LEU A 231 13.32 9.67 10.78
C LEU A 231 13.93 10.45 9.62
N VAL A 232 13.10 11.12 8.81
CA VAL A 232 13.57 12.00 7.73
C VAL A 232 14.42 13.14 8.28
N CYS A 233 14.02 13.79 9.37
CA CYS A 233 14.80 14.89 9.96
C CYS A 233 16.18 14.43 10.44
N VAL A 234 16.23 13.28 11.12
CA VAL A 234 17.48 12.68 11.62
C VAL A 234 18.39 12.31 10.45
N ALA A 235 17.88 11.59 9.46
CA ALA A 235 18.64 11.18 8.27
C ALA A 235 19.21 12.39 7.50
N ARG A 236 18.42 13.46 7.39
CA ARG A 236 18.82 14.68 6.69
C ARG A 236 19.83 15.53 7.45
N GLY A 237 19.98 15.34 8.77
CA GLY A 237 20.92 16.07 9.63
C GLY A 237 20.79 17.60 9.56
N SER A 238 19.62 18.09 9.15
CA SER A 238 19.44 19.46 8.68
C SER A 238 18.52 20.23 9.62
N ASN A 239 18.95 21.41 10.08
CA ASN A 239 18.15 22.31 10.92
C ASN A 239 17.07 23.10 10.15
N ARG A 240 16.72 22.64 8.93
CA ARG A 240 15.69 23.27 8.10
C ARG A 240 14.31 23.04 8.72
N PRO A 241 13.39 24.01 8.67
CA PRO A 241 11.99 23.75 8.98
C PRO A 241 11.43 22.62 8.11
N VAL A 242 10.35 22.01 8.57
CA VAL A 242 9.66 20.92 7.89
C VAL A 242 8.22 21.33 7.67
N THR A 243 7.79 21.24 6.42
CA THR A 243 6.42 21.39 6.00
C THR A 243 5.91 20.01 5.63
N VAL A 244 4.94 19.53 6.38
CA VAL A 244 4.27 18.26 6.11
C VAL A 244 2.92 18.56 5.47
N LEU A 245 2.73 18.11 4.23
CA LEU A 245 1.45 18.15 3.52
C LEU A 245 0.76 16.80 3.69
N ASN A 246 -0.44 16.76 4.25
CA ASN A 246 -1.25 15.55 4.33
C ASN A 246 -2.48 15.66 3.42
N ALA A 247 -2.71 14.67 2.58
CA ALA A 247 -3.93 14.57 1.77
C ALA A 247 -5.05 13.92 2.58
N VAL A 248 -6.13 14.67 2.84
CA VAL A 248 -7.24 14.25 3.69
C VAL A 248 -8.52 14.16 2.87
N ASP A 249 -9.23 13.03 3.00
CA ASP A 249 -10.62 12.90 2.56
C ASP A 249 -11.54 13.70 3.48
N ILE A 250 -12.24 14.68 2.90
CA ILE A 250 -13.13 15.60 3.60
C ILE A 250 -14.61 15.33 3.33
N THR A 251 -14.96 14.28 2.59
CA THR A 251 -16.36 13.94 2.31
C THR A 251 -17.18 13.78 3.59
N GLY A 252 -16.60 13.14 4.61
CA GLY A 252 -17.22 13.01 5.94
C GLY A 252 -17.31 14.30 6.77
N ARG A 253 -16.70 15.41 6.32
CA ARG A 253 -16.68 16.72 7.02
C ARG A 253 -17.72 17.69 6.48
N LEU A 254 -18.12 17.56 5.22
CA LEU A 254 -19.16 18.40 4.58
C LEU A 254 -20.49 17.65 4.46
N LYS A 255 -21.12 17.32 5.59
CA LYS A 255 -22.36 16.51 5.62
C LYS A 255 -23.53 17.12 4.85
N SER A 256 -23.59 18.45 4.72
CA SER A 256 -24.61 19.15 3.93
C SER A 256 -24.45 18.93 2.42
N VAL A 257 -23.23 18.64 1.97
CA VAL A 257 -22.88 18.43 0.56
C VAL A 257 -22.95 16.94 0.21
N PHE A 258 -22.39 16.10 1.08
CA PHE A 258 -22.34 14.65 0.89
C PHE A 258 -23.44 13.97 1.71
N ALA A 259 -24.61 13.83 1.10
CA ALA A 259 -25.76 13.17 1.73
C ALA A 259 -25.48 11.66 1.99
N PRO A 260 -25.96 11.09 3.11
CA PRO A 260 -25.84 9.66 3.39
C PRO A 260 -26.45 8.78 2.29
N GLY A 261 -25.83 7.63 2.03
CA GLY A 261 -26.36 6.61 1.11
C GLY A 261 -26.05 6.84 -0.37
N LYS A 262 -25.28 7.87 -0.73
CA LYS A 262 -24.76 8.07 -2.09
C LYS A 262 -23.25 8.13 -2.10
N LEU A 263 -22.64 7.69 -3.20
CA LEU A 263 -21.19 7.67 -3.36
C LEU A 263 -20.71 8.86 -4.19
N TYR A 264 -19.78 9.64 -3.64
CA TYR A 264 -19.01 10.59 -4.41
C TYR A 264 -17.64 9.98 -4.73
N VAL A 265 -17.43 9.61 -5.99
CA VAL A 265 -16.23 8.88 -6.41
C VAL A 265 -15.14 9.81 -6.96
N GLN A 266 -15.49 11.04 -7.35
CA GLN A 266 -14.56 11.94 -8.02
C GLN A 266 -13.39 12.32 -7.10
N ASN A 267 -12.27 12.70 -7.70
CA ASN A 267 -11.08 13.08 -6.92
C ASN A 267 -11.32 14.33 -6.07
N PHE A 268 -11.46 14.12 -4.76
CA PHE A 268 -11.67 15.20 -3.80
C PHE A 268 -10.93 14.94 -2.49
N ALA A 269 -9.63 15.21 -2.53
CA ALA A 269 -8.78 15.31 -1.35
C ALA A 269 -8.29 16.75 -1.19
N LEU A 270 -8.36 17.28 0.03
CA LEU A 270 -7.74 18.56 0.37
C LEU A 270 -6.45 18.33 1.13
N GLY A 271 -5.50 19.25 0.94
CA GLY A 271 -4.28 19.27 1.73
C GLY A 271 -4.53 19.88 3.10
N THR A 272 -3.90 19.33 4.13
CA THR A 272 -3.61 20.03 5.39
C THR A 272 -2.10 20.18 5.54
N TRP A 273 -1.65 21.24 6.21
CA TRP A 273 -0.23 21.51 6.40
C TRP A 273 0.13 21.60 7.87
N THR A 274 1.16 20.87 8.27
CA THR A 274 1.81 21.02 9.57
C THR A 274 3.18 21.63 9.38
N LEU A 275 3.41 22.77 10.03
CA LEU A 275 4.63 23.55 9.92
C LEU A 275 5.42 23.41 11.22
N LEU A 276 6.54 22.67 11.17
CA LEU A 276 7.37 22.34 12.34
C LEU A 276 8.81 22.79 12.11
N SER A 277 9.55 23.10 13.17
CA SER A 277 11.01 23.16 13.09
C SER A 277 11.63 21.75 13.18
N ALA A 278 12.77 21.54 12.53
CA ALA A 278 13.50 20.27 12.70
C ALA A 278 13.90 20.01 14.16
N ALA A 279 14.19 21.08 14.92
CA ALA A 279 14.54 20.95 16.34
C ALA A 279 13.37 20.40 17.17
N GLU A 280 12.15 20.90 16.96
CA GLU A 280 10.94 20.39 17.60
C GLU A 280 10.71 18.92 17.23
N VAL A 281 10.79 18.58 15.94
CA VAL A 281 10.59 17.20 15.48
C VAL A 281 11.58 16.22 16.11
N MET A 282 12.87 16.59 16.17
CA MET A 282 13.94 15.72 16.65
C MET A 282 14.00 15.60 18.17
N LYS A 283 13.67 16.67 18.91
CA LYS A 283 13.86 16.74 20.38
C LYS A 283 12.59 16.51 21.19
N ALA A 284 11.43 16.84 20.65
CA ALA A 284 10.18 16.66 21.39
C ALA A 284 9.81 15.18 21.53
N PRO A 285 8.98 14.81 22.52
CA PRO A 285 8.41 13.46 22.59
C PRO A 285 7.65 13.08 21.32
N LEU A 286 7.55 11.78 21.00
CA LEU A 286 6.84 11.32 19.80
C LEU A 286 5.35 11.72 19.86
N GLY A 287 4.75 11.59 21.04
CA GLY A 287 3.36 11.97 21.29
C GLY A 287 3.07 13.44 20.98
N TYR A 288 3.99 14.34 21.32
CA TYR A 288 3.84 15.77 21.02
C TYR A 288 3.74 16.03 19.52
N VAL A 289 4.67 15.47 18.74
CA VAL A 289 4.69 15.66 17.29
C VAL A 289 3.45 15.04 16.64
N ALA A 290 3.01 13.86 17.10
CA ALA A 290 1.76 13.25 16.66
C ALA A 290 0.53 14.12 16.98
N ARG A 291 0.51 14.76 18.15
CA ARG A 291 -0.55 15.71 18.54
C ARG A 291 -0.58 16.93 17.62
N CYS A 292 0.57 17.45 17.18
CA CYS A 292 0.61 18.56 16.23
C CYS A 292 -0.10 18.21 14.91
N PHE A 293 0.17 17.03 14.34
CA PHE A 293 -0.54 16.58 13.13
C PHE A 293 -2.04 16.45 13.36
N ARG A 294 -2.44 15.86 14.50
CA ARG A 294 -3.85 15.73 14.83
C ARG A 294 -4.54 17.08 14.93
N TYR A 295 -3.95 18.01 15.67
CA TYR A 295 -4.45 19.36 15.86
C TYR A 295 -4.61 20.10 14.53
N ASP A 296 -3.61 20.06 13.66
CA ASP A 296 -3.65 20.72 12.35
C ASP A 296 -4.69 20.10 11.42
N ILE A 297 -4.86 18.77 11.44
CA ILE A 297 -5.94 18.10 10.70
C ILE A 297 -7.30 18.57 11.22
N GLN A 298 -7.53 18.59 12.54
CA GLN A 298 -8.82 18.98 13.11
C GLN A 298 -9.17 20.44 12.83
N THR A 299 -8.21 21.35 12.99
CA THR A 299 -8.42 22.80 12.80
C THR A 299 -8.59 23.18 11.33
N GLN A 300 -7.84 22.56 10.40
CA GLN A 300 -7.90 22.89 8.98
C GLN A 300 -9.05 22.17 8.24
N THR A 301 -9.67 21.15 8.84
CA THR A 301 -10.78 20.38 8.24
C THR A 301 -12.14 20.65 8.87
N THR A 302 -12.29 21.78 9.58
CA THR A 302 -13.63 22.29 9.92
C THR A 302 -14.38 22.66 8.64
N PRO A 303 -15.73 22.60 8.62
CA PRO A 303 -16.50 23.00 7.45
C PRO A 303 -16.12 24.40 6.95
N SER A 304 -15.98 25.37 7.86
CA SER A 304 -15.63 26.75 7.51
C SER A 304 -14.22 26.89 6.92
N GLN A 305 -13.21 26.18 7.46
CA GLN A 305 -11.85 26.19 6.90
C GLN A 305 -11.77 25.47 5.55
N ILE A 306 -12.53 24.39 5.37
CA ILE A 306 -12.67 23.72 4.06
C ILE A 306 -13.23 24.70 3.03
N MET A 307 -14.31 25.41 3.36
CA MET A 307 -14.92 26.42 2.48
C MET A 307 -13.94 27.56 2.17
N ALA A 308 -13.18 28.03 3.17
CA ALA A 308 -12.15 29.04 2.99
C ALA A 308 -11.02 28.56 2.06
N PHE A 309 -10.59 27.32 2.19
CA PHE A 309 -9.57 26.73 1.32
C PHE A 309 -10.09 26.52 -0.12
N MET A 310 -11.34 26.09 -0.28
CA MET A 310 -11.99 25.96 -1.60
C MET A 310 -12.09 27.32 -2.31
N ARG A 311 -12.47 28.39 -1.60
CA ARG A 311 -12.42 29.77 -2.14
C ARG A 311 -11.01 30.14 -2.59
N ARG A 312 -10.00 29.79 -1.80
CA ARG A 312 -8.60 30.04 -2.16
C ARG A 312 -8.21 29.30 -3.44
N LEU A 313 -8.54 28.02 -3.58
CA LEU A 313 -8.27 27.25 -4.80
C LEU A 313 -8.97 27.86 -6.02
N ARG A 314 -10.23 28.29 -5.88
CA ARG A 314 -10.97 28.96 -6.94
C ARG A 314 -10.33 30.30 -7.35
N SER A 315 -9.87 31.10 -6.38
CA SER A 315 -9.19 32.38 -6.64
C SER A 315 -7.87 32.23 -7.40
N CYS A 316 -7.21 31.08 -7.30
CA CYS A 316 -6.00 30.77 -8.06
C CYS A 316 -6.29 30.51 -9.55
N GLY A 317 -7.55 30.25 -9.92
CA GLY A 317 -7.97 29.88 -11.26
C GLY A 317 -7.88 28.38 -11.54
N ARG A 318 -8.67 27.91 -12.50
CA ARG A 318 -8.72 26.50 -12.92
C ARG A 318 -7.34 26.04 -13.42
N CYS A 319 -6.94 24.82 -13.06
CA CYS A 319 -5.70 24.17 -13.51
C CYS A 319 -4.39 24.86 -13.09
N ARG A 320 -4.40 25.77 -12.10
CA ARG A 320 -3.18 26.37 -11.56
C ARG A 320 -2.62 25.56 -10.39
N THR A 321 -1.32 25.69 -10.15
CA THR A 321 -0.61 25.01 -9.06
C THR A 321 -1.26 25.29 -7.72
N GLN A 322 -1.46 24.24 -6.92
CA GLN A 322 -1.95 24.35 -5.56
C GLN A 322 -1.04 25.27 -4.71
N PRO A 323 -1.63 26.03 -3.78
CA PRO A 323 -0.85 26.88 -2.89
C PRO A 323 0.07 26.04 -1.99
N LEU A 324 1.30 26.51 -1.79
CA LEU A 324 2.22 25.95 -0.81
C LEU A 324 2.28 26.89 0.40
N PHE A 325 2.40 26.31 1.58
CA PHE A 325 2.46 27.02 2.85
C PHE A 325 3.70 26.59 3.63
N GLY A 326 4.33 27.54 4.32
CA GLY A 326 5.53 27.28 5.13
C GLY A 326 6.65 28.26 4.86
N ASP A 327 7.87 27.85 5.21
CA ASP A 327 9.05 28.69 5.08
C ASP A 327 9.78 28.41 3.76
N THR A 328 10.46 29.44 3.23
CA THR A 328 11.15 29.36 1.94
C THR A 328 12.29 28.32 1.89
N ASN A 329 12.75 27.86 3.06
CA ASN A 329 13.81 26.86 3.20
C ASN A 329 13.29 25.55 3.81
N SER A 330 11.96 25.35 3.91
CA SER A 330 11.38 24.13 4.46
C SER A 330 11.77 22.89 3.64
N LEU A 331 11.90 21.75 4.31
CA LEU A 331 11.80 20.43 3.69
C LEU A 331 10.30 20.13 3.49
N LEU A 332 9.92 19.66 2.31
CA LEU A 332 8.55 19.22 2.03
C LEU A 332 8.46 17.71 2.18
N ILE A 333 7.53 17.24 3.01
CA ILE A 333 7.16 15.82 3.13
C ILE A 333 5.67 15.71 2.83
N ILE A 334 5.30 14.75 1.98
CA ILE A 334 3.93 14.48 1.57
C ILE A 334 3.48 13.19 2.21
N PHE A 335 2.39 13.25 2.98
CA PHE A 335 1.73 12.10 3.54
C PHE A 335 0.36 11.90 2.90
N THR A 336 -0.01 10.64 2.74
CA THR A 336 -1.38 10.26 2.40
C THR A 336 -1.72 8.97 3.13
N ASN A 337 -2.91 8.93 3.73
CA ASN A 337 -3.32 7.83 4.58
C ASN A 337 -4.58 7.16 4.02
N TRP A 338 -4.42 5.96 3.48
CA TRP A 338 -5.49 5.18 2.87
C TRP A 338 -6.05 4.13 3.83
N ALA A 339 -5.64 4.12 5.10
CA ALA A 339 -6.12 3.13 6.06
C ALA A 339 -7.65 3.16 6.25
N ARG A 340 -8.30 4.31 6.01
CA ARG A 340 -9.77 4.42 6.03
C ARG A 340 -10.46 3.74 4.84
N CYS A 341 -9.74 3.50 3.74
CA CYS A 341 -10.27 2.79 2.59
C CYS A 341 -10.44 1.28 2.85
N LYS A 342 -9.71 0.72 3.82
CA LYS A 342 -9.83 -0.69 4.23
C LYS A 342 -9.83 -1.67 3.04
N PHE A 343 -8.91 -1.49 2.09
CA PHE A 343 -8.85 -2.31 0.88
C PHE A 343 -8.77 -3.82 1.16
N PHE A 344 -8.10 -4.22 2.24
CA PHE A 344 -8.02 -5.63 2.67
C PHE A 344 -9.35 -6.20 3.17
N ASP A 345 -10.23 -5.37 3.71
CA ASP A 345 -11.54 -5.78 4.20
C ASP A 345 -12.59 -5.75 3.08
N CYS A 346 -12.61 -4.68 2.29
CA CYS A 346 -13.68 -4.42 1.32
C CYS A 346 -13.51 -5.16 -0.01
N ILE A 347 -12.29 -5.55 -0.38
CA ILE A 347 -12.06 -6.34 -1.60
C ILE A 347 -12.33 -7.81 -1.30
N ASP A 348 -13.30 -8.35 -2.01
CA ASP A 348 -13.65 -9.76 -1.99
C ASP A 348 -13.87 -10.29 -3.41
N PHE A 349 -12.93 -11.09 -3.89
CA PHE A 349 -13.02 -11.79 -5.17
C PHE A 349 -13.25 -13.29 -5.00
N SER A 350 -13.68 -13.74 -3.81
CA SER A 350 -14.02 -15.16 -3.56
C SER A 350 -15.01 -15.73 -4.59
N PRO A 351 -16.04 -14.98 -5.08
CA PRO A 351 -16.95 -15.48 -6.12
C PRO A 351 -16.27 -15.78 -7.46
N ALA A 352 -15.09 -15.21 -7.73
CA ALA A 352 -14.32 -15.42 -8.95
C ALA A 352 -13.28 -16.56 -8.83
N VAL A 353 -13.20 -17.23 -7.67
CA VAL A 353 -12.25 -18.32 -7.44
C VAL A 353 -12.69 -19.56 -8.20
N ILE A 354 -11.82 -20.06 -9.06
CA ILE A 354 -12.01 -21.33 -9.76
C ILE A 354 -11.37 -22.44 -8.91
N PRO A 355 -12.12 -23.47 -8.48
CA PRO A 355 -11.56 -24.60 -7.75
C PRO A 355 -10.48 -25.28 -8.58
N ARG A 356 -9.33 -25.57 -7.97
CA ARG A 356 -8.36 -26.46 -8.61
C ARG A 356 -8.99 -27.84 -8.72
N VAL A 357 -9.11 -28.35 -9.94
CA VAL A 357 -9.30 -29.79 -10.14
C VAL A 357 -8.01 -30.44 -9.68
N SER A 358 -8.01 -31.01 -8.48
CA SER A 358 -6.96 -31.94 -8.08
C SER A 358 -7.00 -33.09 -9.08
N GLU A 359 -5.94 -33.27 -9.87
CA GLU A 359 -5.73 -34.55 -10.55
C GLU A 359 -5.82 -35.65 -9.48
N PRO A 360 -6.55 -36.76 -9.74
CA PRO A 360 -6.61 -37.83 -8.77
C PRO A 360 -5.18 -38.31 -8.53
N VAL A 361 -4.71 -38.15 -7.29
CA VAL A 361 -3.58 -38.93 -6.79
C VAL A 361 -3.96 -40.36 -7.08
N ALA A 362 -3.28 -41.00 -8.04
CA ALA A 362 -3.45 -42.41 -8.30
C ALA A 362 -3.24 -43.11 -6.96
N SER A 363 -4.33 -43.58 -6.37
CA SER A 363 -4.28 -44.42 -5.19
C SER A 363 -3.45 -45.61 -5.58
N ALA A 364 -2.28 -45.77 -4.97
CA ALA A 364 -1.58 -47.04 -4.97
C ALA A 364 -2.50 -48.04 -4.27
N ALA A 365 -3.37 -48.69 -5.05
CA ALA A 365 -4.08 -49.87 -4.63
C ALA A 365 -3.03 -50.95 -4.41
N SER A 366 -2.82 -51.30 -3.14
CA SER A 366 -2.10 -52.49 -2.75
C SER A 366 -2.91 -53.70 -3.18
N ASP A 367 -2.54 -54.31 -4.30
CA ASP A 367 -2.99 -55.65 -4.66
C ASP A 367 -2.37 -56.65 -3.66
N ALA A 368 -3.22 -57.19 -2.79
CA ALA A 368 -2.92 -58.35 -1.97
C ALA A 368 -3.81 -59.51 -2.40
N SER A 369 -3.14 -60.49 -3.02
CA SER A 369 -3.47 -61.90 -3.15
C SER A 369 -4.73 -62.32 -3.93
N ASP A 370 -4.48 -62.80 -5.15
CA ASP A 370 -5.03 -64.09 -5.57
C ASP A 370 -3.86 -65.02 -5.94
N ALA A 371 -3.69 -66.07 -5.14
CA ALA A 371 -2.79 -67.18 -5.41
C ALA A 371 -3.62 -68.46 -5.44
N ALA A 372 -3.98 -68.94 -6.63
CA ALA A 372 -4.21 -70.37 -6.87
C ALA A 372 -4.23 -70.68 -8.38
N ALA A 373 -3.50 -71.75 -8.72
CA ALA A 373 -3.60 -72.57 -9.93
C ALA A 373 -2.82 -72.14 -11.19
N ALA A 374 -1.58 -72.62 -11.29
CA ALA A 374 -1.06 -73.17 -12.55
C ALA A 374 0.06 -74.19 -12.29
N ALA A 375 -0.23 -75.47 -12.47
CA ALA A 375 0.79 -76.49 -12.70
C ALA A 375 0.19 -77.64 -13.53
N ALA A 376 0.53 -77.70 -14.82
CA ALA A 376 0.62 -78.95 -15.58
C ALA A 376 1.49 -78.74 -16.83
N THR A 377 2.27 -79.79 -17.15
CA THR A 377 3.18 -79.99 -18.29
C THR A 377 4.54 -79.29 -18.13
N GLY A 378 5.66 -80.00 -17.90
CA GLY A 378 6.28 -81.03 -18.75
C GLY A 378 7.30 -80.29 -19.64
N THR A 379 8.58 -80.63 -19.80
CA THR A 379 9.23 -81.93 -19.98
C THR A 379 10.75 -81.66 -20.08
N THR A 380 11.57 -82.50 -19.45
CA THR A 380 12.90 -83.04 -19.89
C THR A 380 14.09 -82.17 -20.30
N GLY A 381 15.26 -82.51 -19.72
CA GLY A 381 16.56 -82.66 -20.43
C GLY A 381 17.75 -81.90 -19.85
N THR A 382 18.45 -82.41 -18.82
CA THR A 382 19.76 -83.13 -18.86
C THR A 382 21.05 -82.34 -19.19
N THR A 383 22.04 -82.48 -18.28
CA THR A 383 23.53 -82.43 -18.42
C THR A 383 24.19 -81.07 -18.68
N GLY A 384 25.34 -80.67 -18.12
CA GLY A 384 26.33 -81.20 -17.15
C GLY A 384 27.35 -80.05 -16.90
N VAL A 385 27.78 -79.80 -15.66
CA VAL A 385 29.11 -80.10 -15.08
C VAL A 385 30.28 -79.14 -15.44
N ASN A 386 30.81 -78.53 -14.35
CA ASN A 386 32.19 -78.06 -14.05
C ASN A 386 32.71 -76.66 -14.46
N GLY A 387 33.28 -75.97 -13.44
CA GLY A 387 34.38 -75.01 -13.61
C GLY A 387 34.45 -73.90 -12.53
N ASP A 388 35.25 -74.12 -11.49
CA ASP A 388 35.54 -73.22 -10.35
C ASP A 388 36.19 -71.86 -10.70
N ILE A 389 36.03 -70.85 -9.80
CA ILE A 389 37.10 -70.11 -9.06
C ILE A 389 36.52 -68.84 -8.38
N GLN A 390 36.21 -68.96 -7.07
CA GLN A 390 36.66 -68.15 -5.90
C GLN A 390 36.42 -66.59 -5.78
N PRO A 391 36.55 -65.98 -4.57
CA PRO A 391 35.41 -65.43 -3.80
C PRO A 391 35.52 -63.92 -3.48
N ALA A 392 34.40 -63.26 -3.13
CA ALA A 392 34.44 -62.03 -2.35
C ALA A 392 33.18 -61.88 -1.49
N ALA A 393 33.42 -61.57 -0.22
CA ALA A 393 32.48 -61.59 0.88
C ALA A 393 31.51 -60.41 0.90
N ASP A 394 30.35 -60.71 1.48
CA ASP A 394 29.29 -59.88 2.03
C ASP A 394 29.69 -58.51 2.60
N SER A 395 28.86 -57.50 2.35
CA SER A 395 28.21 -56.76 3.45
C SER A 395 27.04 -55.91 2.95
N ILE A 396 25.88 -56.21 3.52
CA ILE A 396 24.61 -55.47 3.46
C ILE A 396 24.77 -54.09 4.12
N THR A 397 24.22 -53.03 3.50
CA THR A 397 23.82 -51.80 4.22
C THR A 397 22.44 -51.33 3.78
N PRO A 398 21.59 -50.83 4.71
CA PRO A 398 20.18 -50.58 4.46
C PRO A 398 19.88 -49.16 3.96
N ASN A 399 18.75 -49.06 3.24
CA ASN A 399 18.10 -47.83 2.79
C ASN A 399 17.98 -46.78 3.88
N GLY A 400 18.38 -45.55 3.57
CA GLY A 400 18.22 -44.38 4.41
C GLY A 400 16.75 -44.01 4.59
N ALA A 401 16.28 -44.13 5.84
CA ALA A 401 15.03 -43.54 6.29
C ALA A 401 15.16 -42.00 6.25
N GLY A 402 14.24 -41.34 5.53
CA GLY A 402 14.09 -39.89 5.61
C GLY A 402 13.68 -39.48 7.03
N ASP A 403 14.34 -38.46 7.54
CA ASP A 403 14.20 -37.96 8.90
C ASP A 403 12.77 -37.41 9.16
N PRO A 404 11.95 -38.06 10.02
CA PRO A 404 10.56 -37.66 10.25
C PRO A 404 10.44 -36.29 10.93
N GLU A 405 11.50 -35.78 11.58
CA GLU A 405 11.50 -34.43 12.14
C GLU A 405 11.63 -33.33 11.08
N LYS A 406 12.38 -33.57 9.99
CA LYS A 406 12.44 -32.63 8.85
C LYS A 406 11.13 -32.57 8.08
N SER A 407 10.46 -33.72 7.91
CA SER A 407 9.13 -33.81 7.30
C SER A 407 8.06 -33.10 8.14
N LYS A 408 8.07 -33.29 9.47
CA LYS A 408 7.16 -32.58 10.39
C LYS A 408 7.46 -31.08 10.49
N ALA A 409 8.73 -30.67 10.48
CA ALA A 409 9.10 -29.25 10.47
C ALA A 409 8.71 -28.56 9.15
N SER A 410 8.89 -29.24 8.02
CA SER A 410 8.43 -28.79 6.70
C SER A 410 6.90 -28.69 6.62
N ASN A 411 6.18 -29.67 7.17
CA ASN A 411 4.71 -29.64 7.23
C ASN A 411 4.19 -28.59 8.20
N ASN A 412 4.82 -28.38 9.35
CA ASN A 412 4.44 -27.32 10.28
C ASN A 412 4.73 -25.93 9.72
N ALA A 413 5.84 -25.76 8.98
CA ALA A 413 6.15 -24.53 8.27
C ALA A 413 5.17 -24.29 7.11
N SER A 414 4.76 -25.32 6.36
CA SER A 414 3.77 -25.17 5.29
C SER A 414 2.36 -24.91 5.84
N ILE A 415 2.02 -25.45 7.00
CA ILE A 415 0.76 -25.15 7.72
C ILE A 415 0.79 -23.72 8.27
N ALA A 416 1.90 -23.25 8.83
CA ALA A 416 2.05 -21.86 9.28
C ALA A 416 2.06 -20.86 8.10
N GLU A 417 2.69 -21.22 6.97
CA GLU A 417 2.64 -20.45 5.73
C GLU A 417 1.23 -20.47 5.10
N ALA A 418 0.46 -21.56 5.27
CA ALA A 418 -0.93 -21.64 4.82
C ALA A 418 -1.90 -20.87 5.73
N LEU A 419 -1.65 -20.81 7.04
CA LEU A 419 -2.47 -20.06 8.02
C LEU A 419 -2.20 -18.55 8.00
N SER A 420 -1.04 -18.11 7.51
CA SER A 420 -0.70 -16.69 7.36
C SER A 420 -1.21 -16.07 6.06
N ARG A 421 -1.55 -16.89 5.06
CA ARG A 421 -2.11 -16.44 3.79
C ARG A 421 -3.60 -16.12 3.94
N PRO A 422 -4.07 -15.03 3.31
CA PRO A 422 -5.50 -14.76 3.28
C PRO A 422 -6.25 -15.89 2.54
N PRO A 423 -7.53 -16.12 2.84
CA PRO A 423 -8.31 -17.13 2.15
C PRO A 423 -8.44 -16.81 0.64
N PRO A 424 -8.64 -17.82 -0.24
CA PRO A 424 -8.78 -17.59 -1.68
C PRO A 424 -9.79 -16.50 -2.01
N GLY A 425 -9.40 -15.57 -2.88
CA GLY A 425 -10.24 -14.42 -3.27
C GLY A 425 -10.09 -13.18 -2.39
N LYS A 426 -9.44 -13.28 -1.21
CA LYS A 426 -9.01 -12.13 -0.42
C LYS A 426 -7.61 -11.66 -0.82
N ILE A 427 -7.35 -10.37 -0.66
CA ILE A 427 -6.07 -9.79 -1.04
C ILE A 427 -4.98 -10.11 0.00
N ALA A 428 -3.79 -10.47 -0.48
CA ALA A 428 -2.60 -10.70 0.37
C ALA A 428 -1.74 -9.44 0.50
N TYR A 429 -1.76 -8.60 -0.53
CA TYR A 429 -0.92 -7.42 -0.64
C TYR A 429 -1.51 -6.51 -1.72
N HIS A 430 -1.38 -5.20 -1.55
CA HIS A 430 -1.65 -4.23 -2.60
C HIS A 430 -0.67 -3.06 -2.51
N HIS A 431 -0.53 -2.33 -3.62
CA HIS A 431 0.19 -1.07 -3.63
C HIS A 431 -0.42 -0.10 -4.63
N SER A 432 0.12 1.12 -4.65
CA SER A 432 -0.18 2.10 -5.68
C SER A 432 1.09 2.86 -6.05
N LEU A 433 1.18 3.24 -7.32
CA LEU A 433 2.26 4.03 -7.87
C LEU A 433 1.73 4.92 -9.00
N ALA A 434 2.22 6.15 -9.08
CA ALA A 434 2.01 7.01 -10.24
C ALA A 434 2.91 6.56 -11.40
N ARG A 435 2.35 6.39 -12.61
CA ARG A 435 3.11 5.98 -13.81
C ARG A 435 4.23 6.94 -14.18
N THR A 436 4.02 8.23 -13.96
CA THR A 436 5.03 9.26 -14.19
C THR A 436 5.54 9.80 -12.86
N ARG A 437 6.88 9.84 -12.68
CA ARG A 437 7.50 10.45 -11.49
C ARG A 437 7.33 11.97 -11.54
N SER A 438 6.69 12.54 -10.52
CA SER A 438 6.71 13.98 -10.30
C SER A 438 7.99 14.39 -9.58
N ILE A 439 8.59 15.51 -9.99
CA ILE A 439 9.74 16.11 -9.29
C ILE A 439 9.41 16.49 -7.83
N LEU A 440 8.13 16.61 -7.49
CA LEU A 440 7.64 16.87 -6.14
C LEU A 440 7.65 15.60 -5.26
N SER A 441 7.66 14.41 -5.87
CA SER A 441 7.53 13.12 -5.19
C SER A 441 8.88 12.60 -4.67
N ARG A 442 9.50 13.35 -3.75
CA ARG A 442 10.84 13.04 -3.21
C ARG A 442 10.83 12.56 -1.76
N ASN A 443 9.85 13.01 -0.98
CA ASN A 443 9.59 12.53 0.39
C ASN A 443 8.10 12.23 0.49
N VAL A 444 7.67 11.10 -0.06
CA VAL A 444 6.26 10.68 -0.06
C VAL A 444 6.12 9.48 0.85
N PHE A 445 5.16 9.51 1.75
CA PHE A 445 4.84 8.41 2.65
C PHE A 445 3.35 8.09 2.58
N THR A 446 3.02 6.92 2.07
CA THR A 446 1.65 6.47 1.81
C THR A 446 1.34 5.28 2.71
N ILE A 447 0.44 5.47 3.67
CA ILE A 447 -0.08 4.35 4.47
C ILE A 447 -1.13 3.65 3.63
N LEU A 448 -0.85 2.41 3.19
CA LEU A 448 -1.72 1.63 2.30
C LEU A 448 -2.89 1.01 3.06
N GLY A 449 -2.67 0.60 4.31
CA GLY A 449 -3.69 0.06 5.19
C GLY A 449 -3.16 -1.05 6.10
N LYS A 450 -4.09 -1.69 6.81
CA LYS A 450 -3.83 -2.92 7.59
C LYS A 450 -4.26 -4.13 6.77
N ASP A 451 -3.42 -5.15 6.73
CA ASP A 451 -3.83 -6.47 6.22
C ASP A 451 -4.72 -7.22 7.22
N LEU A 452 -5.21 -8.40 6.82
CA LEU A 452 -6.08 -9.24 7.64
C LEU A 452 -5.42 -9.75 8.94
N ASN A 453 -4.09 -9.72 9.01
CA ASN A 453 -3.32 -10.09 10.20
C ASN A 453 -2.98 -8.85 11.05
N GLY A 454 -3.41 -7.65 10.65
CA GLY A 454 -3.19 -6.39 11.33
C GLY A 454 -1.86 -5.70 11.00
N ASN A 455 -1.05 -6.25 10.07
CA ASN A 455 0.20 -5.60 9.68
C ASN A 455 -0.09 -4.36 8.84
N TYR A 456 0.64 -3.29 9.10
CA TYR A 456 0.60 -2.07 8.32
C TYR A 456 1.51 -2.15 7.10
N TRP A 457 0.92 -1.86 5.95
CA TRP A 457 1.64 -1.69 4.70
C TRP A 457 1.84 -0.21 4.40
N VAL A 458 3.08 0.15 4.06
CA VAL A 458 3.43 1.54 3.71
C VAL A 458 4.26 1.53 2.42
N SER A 459 3.92 2.43 1.51
CA SER A 459 4.77 2.76 0.35
C SER A 459 5.46 4.09 0.59
N ALA A 460 6.77 4.15 0.40
CA ALA A 460 7.51 5.39 0.57
C ALA A 460 8.54 5.65 -0.53
N LEU A 461 8.67 6.93 -0.86
CA LEU A 461 9.71 7.51 -1.70
C LEU A 461 10.56 8.40 -0.81
N ALA A 462 11.84 8.09 -0.68
CA ALA A 462 12.76 8.86 0.16
C ALA A 462 14.20 8.77 -0.36
N HIS A 463 15.03 9.67 0.14
CA HIS A 463 16.46 9.64 -0.12
C HIS A 463 17.14 8.39 0.47
N PRO A 464 18.25 7.91 -0.13
CA PRO A 464 19.03 6.78 0.38
C PRO A 464 19.34 6.85 1.88
N GLU A 465 19.74 8.03 2.37
CA GLU A 465 20.07 8.22 3.79
C GLU A 465 18.91 7.93 4.75
N CYS A 466 17.66 8.07 4.30
CA CYS A 466 16.48 7.76 5.11
C CYS A 466 16.34 6.24 5.29
N TRP A 467 16.67 5.45 4.27
CA TRP A 467 16.60 3.99 4.34
C TRP A 467 17.70 3.44 5.24
N ASP A 468 18.93 3.95 5.12
CA ASP A 468 20.04 3.61 6.03
C ASP A 468 19.67 3.89 7.50
N GLN A 469 18.98 5.00 7.75
CA GLN A 469 18.53 5.37 9.10
C GLN A 469 17.41 4.44 9.59
N LEU A 470 16.47 4.08 8.71
CA LEU A 470 15.37 3.18 9.02
C LEU A 470 15.87 1.78 9.38
N GLU A 471 16.78 1.23 8.58
CA GLU A 471 17.33 -0.11 8.80
C GLU A 471 18.03 -0.21 10.15
N LYS A 472 18.76 0.83 10.57
CA LYS A 472 19.36 0.92 11.91
C LYS A 472 18.29 0.91 13.01
N GLU A 473 17.23 1.69 12.87
CA GLU A 473 16.17 1.80 13.88
C GLU A 473 15.37 0.49 14.02
N VAL A 474 15.07 -0.16 12.90
CA VAL A 474 14.38 -1.46 12.86
C VAL A 474 15.25 -2.55 13.47
N ALA A 475 16.56 -2.58 13.17
CA ALA A 475 17.50 -3.54 13.74
C ALA A 475 17.60 -3.39 15.27
N ILE A 476 17.70 -2.16 15.78
CA ILE A 476 17.76 -1.88 17.23
C ILE A 476 16.48 -2.36 17.91
N SER A 477 15.31 -2.06 17.33
CA SER A 477 14.02 -2.49 17.90
C SER A 477 13.93 -4.01 18.00
N SER A 478 14.37 -4.73 16.97
CA SER A 478 14.43 -6.19 17.02
C SER A 478 15.42 -6.72 18.08
N MET A 479 16.53 -6.02 18.35
CA MET A 479 17.49 -6.43 19.36
C MET A 479 16.95 -6.20 20.79
N ASP A 480 16.24 -5.11 21.01
CA ASP A 480 15.63 -4.83 22.32
C ASP A 480 14.47 -5.79 22.63
N GLU A 481 13.71 -6.22 21.62
CA GLU A 481 12.74 -7.31 21.78
C GLU A 481 13.42 -8.64 22.15
N LEU A 482 14.51 -9.01 21.47
CA LEU A 482 15.29 -10.21 21.79
C LEU A 482 15.85 -10.16 23.23
N ARG A 483 16.30 -8.99 23.70
CA ARG A 483 16.76 -8.79 25.08
C ARG A 483 15.64 -8.90 26.11
N ARG A 484 14.42 -8.48 25.78
CA ARG A 484 13.25 -8.65 26.66
C ARG A 484 12.79 -10.10 26.75
N LEU A 485 12.90 -10.86 25.66
CA LEU A 485 12.53 -12.28 25.63
C LEU A 485 13.58 -13.19 26.28
N ASN A 486 14.85 -12.78 26.29
CA ASN A 486 15.95 -13.47 26.98
C ASN A 486 16.63 -12.52 28.00
N PRO A 487 15.97 -12.22 29.14
CA PRO A 487 16.62 -11.49 30.21
C PRO A 487 17.80 -12.33 30.72
N GLN A 488 19.02 -11.84 30.52
CA GLN A 488 20.20 -12.43 31.16
C GLN A 488 19.95 -12.45 32.68
N PRO A 489 20.20 -13.58 33.38
CA PRO A 489 20.12 -13.59 34.83
C PRO A 489 21.13 -12.57 35.37
N MET A 490 20.65 -11.63 36.19
CA MET A 490 21.54 -10.75 36.96
C MET A 490 22.36 -11.64 37.91
N ASN A 491 23.67 -11.70 37.67
CA ASN A 491 24.64 -12.24 38.63
C ASN A 491 24.91 -11.23 39.74
#